data_AF-A0A1F4AKZ3-F1
#
_entry.id   AF-A0A1F4AKZ3-F1
#
_cell.length_a   1.000
_cell.length_b   1.000
_cell.length_c   1.000
_cell.angle_alpha   90.00
_cell.angle_beta   90.00
_cell.angle_gamma   90.00
#
_symmetry.space_group_name_H-M   'P 1'
#
loop_
_entity.id
_entity.type
_entity.pdbx_description
1 polymer ?
#
loop_
_entity_poly.entity_id
_entity_poly.type
_entity_poly.pdbx_seq_one_letter_code
_entity_poly.pdbx_strand_id
1 'polypeptide(L)'
;MIGHLRGHGLLLVLFLAAVAPLKSSADLAATPAPNDSDLIFNYAEATYPQFLSPSGATSQTQGAYYYRYYPGTSAYLATADGRFLYLGPASNNQVVDLGAASDWLSTSLRLGAGYTGPLINAHMHGEQEIPVETQIAEMDRAGVSRTVLLLEGTDAAAVYARYPSRIIPFLQEFRRNDVISVGAQALATGLFYGIGEVGLRHWPTGRATVDIPGDNAGMKAICDTAAGRGMPVNVHLDIMYVAELERLLAYNRLCTVIWAHVGSVPPTIAPRIVPADIKVLLARHPNLYADLACLSPLPSCQRWSLLDADGRLDPDWKDLFESYPDRFLHAVDIFIESNIQYFGPDTAYMRKVLGQLSPATAEKIAYKNILRITNAPGL
;
A
#
# COMPACT_ATOMS: atom_id res chain seq x y z
N MET A 1 -50.00 -12.59 6.83
CA MET A 1 -49.69 -13.59 7.88
C MET A 1 -49.16 -14.85 7.19
N ILE A 2 -47.87 -15.11 7.40
CA ILE A 2 -47.23 -16.40 7.71
C ILE A 2 -47.67 -17.65 6.91
N GLY A 3 -46.70 -18.17 6.14
CA GLY A 3 -46.15 -19.52 6.33
C GLY A 3 -46.63 -20.63 5.38
N HIS A 4 -45.83 -21.62 5.00
CA HIS A 4 -44.38 -21.83 5.01
C HIS A 4 -44.13 -23.23 4.38
N LEU A 5 -43.01 -23.37 3.65
CA LEU A 5 -42.17 -24.57 3.47
C LEU A 5 -42.81 -25.96 3.21
N ARG A 6 -42.38 -26.60 2.10
CA ARG A 6 -41.48 -27.78 2.13
C ARG A 6 -41.20 -28.29 0.71
N GLY A 7 -39.91 -28.50 0.39
CA GLY A 7 -39.51 -29.12 -0.88
C GLY A 7 -38.01 -29.17 -1.16
N HIS A 8 -37.14 -29.36 -0.15
CA HIS A 8 -35.68 -29.50 -0.36
C HIS A 8 -35.07 -30.57 0.58
N GLY A 9 -35.76 -31.69 0.75
CA GLY A 9 -35.36 -32.76 1.69
C GLY A 9 -34.73 -34.01 1.05
N LEU A 10 -34.59 -34.08 -0.28
CA LEU A 10 -34.30 -35.36 -0.95
C LEU A 10 -32.86 -35.54 -1.46
N LEU A 11 -32.05 -34.48 -1.53
CA LEU A 11 -30.63 -34.61 -1.90
C LEU A 11 -29.71 -35.02 -0.73
N LEU A 12 -30.20 -34.95 0.51
CA LEU A 12 -29.41 -35.18 1.73
C LEU A 12 -29.17 -36.67 2.06
N VAL A 13 -29.88 -37.60 1.40
CA VAL A 13 -29.87 -39.03 1.78
C VAL A 13 -28.81 -39.86 1.01
N LEU A 14 -28.24 -39.33 -0.08
CA LEU A 14 -27.21 -40.03 -0.85
C LEU A 14 -25.78 -39.88 -0.28
N PHE A 15 -25.60 -39.14 0.82
CA PHE A 15 -24.28 -38.77 1.34
C PHE A 15 -23.66 -39.77 2.34
N LEU A 16 -24.30 -40.89 2.65
CA LEU A 16 -23.91 -41.76 3.78
C LEU A 16 -23.52 -43.20 3.44
N ALA A 17 -23.33 -43.54 2.17
CA ALA A 17 -22.98 -44.92 1.80
C ALA A 17 -21.84 -45.00 0.79
N ALA A 18 -20.60 -44.77 1.26
CA ALA A 18 -19.40 -45.50 0.82
C ALA A 18 -18.13 -44.89 1.45
N VAL A 19 -17.73 -45.36 2.63
CA VAL A 19 -16.34 -45.20 3.09
C VAL A 19 -15.89 -46.51 3.74
N ALA A 20 -14.95 -47.18 3.06
CA ALA A 20 -14.17 -48.28 3.62
C ALA A 20 -13.07 -47.72 4.55
N PRO A 21 -12.54 -48.49 5.52
CA PRO A 21 -11.69 -47.95 6.55
C PRO A 21 -10.25 -47.76 6.04
N LEU A 22 -9.69 -46.56 6.23
CA LEU A 22 -8.26 -46.33 6.11
C LEU A 22 -7.67 -46.05 7.49
N LYS A 23 -6.70 -46.88 7.88
CA LYS A 23 -5.86 -46.72 9.06
C LYS A 23 -4.73 -45.75 8.78
N SER A 24 -4.49 -44.86 9.74
CA SER A 24 -3.21 -44.63 10.44
C SER A 24 -3.04 -43.15 10.78
N SER A 25 -2.85 -42.90 12.07
CA SER A 25 -2.57 -41.60 12.68
C SER A 25 -1.14 -41.12 12.40
N ALA A 26 -1.02 -39.99 11.70
CA ALA A 26 0.02 -38.98 11.90
C ALA A 26 -0.46 -37.70 11.21
N ASP A 27 -0.44 -36.59 11.94
CA ASP A 27 -0.87 -35.23 11.56
C ASP A 27 -2.38 -35.01 11.36
N LEU A 28 -3.15 -35.20 12.45
CA LEU A 28 -4.39 -34.44 12.62
C LEU A 28 -4.01 -33.00 12.98
N ALA A 29 -3.82 -32.16 11.96
CA ALA A 29 -3.90 -30.72 12.16
C ALA A 29 -5.25 -30.43 12.83
N ALA A 30 -5.21 -29.79 14.00
CA ALA A 30 -6.41 -29.51 14.78
C ALA A 30 -7.46 -28.83 13.88
N THR A 31 -8.70 -29.31 13.92
CA THR A 31 -9.82 -28.66 13.25
C THR A 31 -9.86 -27.19 13.68
N PRO A 32 -9.82 -26.22 12.75
CA PRO A 32 -9.79 -24.81 13.12
C PRO A 32 -10.98 -24.47 14.02
N ALA A 33 -10.78 -23.59 15.01
CA ALA A 33 -11.88 -23.15 15.85
C ALA A 33 -12.95 -22.44 14.99
N PRO A 34 -14.24 -22.39 15.42
CA PRO A 34 -15.32 -21.80 14.63
C PRO A 34 -15.02 -20.37 14.13
N ASN A 35 -14.27 -19.57 14.89
CA ASN A 35 -13.81 -18.24 14.50
C ASN A 35 -12.72 -18.25 13.41
N ASP A 36 -11.80 -19.21 13.41
CA ASP A 36 -10.72 -19.32 12.42
C ASP A 36 -11.25 -19.71 11.05
N SER A 37 -12.23 -20.62 11.02
CA SER A 37 -12.89 -21.01 9.78
C SER A 37 -13.66 -19.84 9.16
N ASP A 38 -14.29 -19.00 9.98
CA ASP A 38 -14.95 -17.79 9.49
C ASP A 38 -13.96 -16.76 8.92
N LEU A 39 -12.74 -16.66 9.46
CA LEU A 39 -11.69 -15.83 8.86
C LEU A 39 -11.32 -16.33 7.46
N ILE A 40 -11.18 -17.65 7.29
CA ILE A 40 -10.93 -18.27 5.98
C ILE A 40 -12.09 -18.01 5.01
N PHE A 41 -13.33 -18.19 5.45
CA PHE A 41 -14.52 -17.99 4.60
C PHE A 41 -14.68 -16.53 4.19
N ASN A 42 -14.54 -15.60 5.13
CA ASN A 42 -14.60 -14.16 4.85
C ASN A 42 -13.54 -13.74 3.83
N TYR A 43 -12.32 -14.29 3.96
CA TYR A 43 -11.26 -14.06 2.99
C TYR A 43 -11.62 -14.61 1.60
N ALA A 44 -12.10 -15.85 1.53
CA ALA A 44 -12.49 -16.48 0.27
C ALA A 44 -13.65 -15.75 -0.41
N GLU A 45 -14.67 -15.32 0.33
CA GLU A 45 -15.79 -14.52 -0.18
C GLU A 45 -15.33 -13.21 -0.82
N ALA A 46 -14.44 -12.49 -0.13
CA ALA A 46 -13.91 -11.23 -0.63
C ALA A 46 -13.03 -11.41 -1.88
N THR A 47 -12.32 -12.53 -1.95
CA THR A 47 -11.36 -12.81 -3.03
C THR A 47 -12.02 -13.41 -4.27
N TYR A 48 -13.10 -14.18 -4.08
CA TYR A 48 -13.75 -14.96 -5.13
C TYR A 48 -15.28 -14.75 -5.17
N PRO A 49 -15.77 -13.49 -5.25
CA PRO A 49 -17.19 -13.18 -5.17
C PRO A 49 -18.03 -13.79 -6.31
N GLN A 50 -17.40 -14.08 -7.46
CA GLN A 50 -18.03 -14.75 -8.60
C GLN A 50 -18.41 -16.21 -8.30
N PHE A 51 -17.77 -16.83 -7.31
CA PHE A 51 -18.03 -18.21 -6.88
C PHE A 51 -18.77 -18.29 -5.54
N LEU A 52 -18.83 -17.19 -4.79
CA LEU A 52 -19.27 -17.13 -3.39
C LEU A 52 -20.16 -15.89 -3.18
N SER A 53 -21.45 -16.01 -3.50
CA SER A 53 -22.42 -14.91 -3.40
C SER A 53 -23.77 -15.37 -2.84
N PRO A 54 -24.45 -14.54 -2.03
CA PRO A 54 -24.01 -13.25 -1.49
C PRO A 54 -22.96 -13.39 -0.38
N SER A 55 -22.12 -12.37 -0.17
CA SER A 55 -21.18 -12.29 0.94
C SER A 55 -21.89 -12.15 2.29
N GLY A 56 -21.24 -12.57 3.38
CA GLY A 56 -21.79 -12.48 4.74
C GLY A 56 -22.86 -13.51 5.04
N ALA A 57 -22.84 -14.65 4.34
CA ALA A 57 -23.72 -15.78 4.65
C ALA A 57 -23.40 -16.36 6.04
N THR A 58 -24.41 -16.88 6.71
CA THR A 58 -24.24 -17.44 8.06
C THR A 58 -23.61 -18.82 8.01
N SER A 59 -22.52 -19.01 8.76
CA SER A 59 -21.88 -20.32 8.95
C SER A 59 -22.72 -21.25 9.82
N GLN A 60 -22.61 -22.54 9.56
CA GLN A 60 -23.34 -23.60 10.23
C GLN A 60 -22.41 -24.79 10.49
N THR A 61 -22.80 -25.67 11.40
CA THR A 61 -22.07 -26.91 11.69
C THR A 61 -22.95 -28.12 11.41
N GLN A 62 -22.42 -29.11 10.69
CA GLN A 62 -23.06 -30.41 10.51
C GLN A 62 -22.02 -31.53 10.52
N GLY A 63 -22.08 -32.41 11.52
CA GLY A 63 -21.07 -33.45 11.70
C GLY A 63 -19.68 -32.85 11.91
N ALA A 64 -18.70 -33.30 11.11
CA ALA A 64 -17.33 -32.78 11.12
C ALA A 64 -17.13 -31.47 10.33
N TYR A 65 -18.16 -31.01 9.61
CA TYR A 65 -18.07 -29.85 8.74
C TYR A 65 -18.55 -28.59 9.44
N TYR A 66 -17.67 -27.59 9.52
CA TYR A 66 -18.07 -26.19 9.71
C TYR A 66 -18.15 -25.56 8.33
N TYR A 67 -19.31 -25.06 7.91
CA TYR A 67 -19.54 -24.69 6.52
C TYR A 67 -20.40 -23.44 6.36
N ARG A 68 -20.35 -22.84 5.17
CA ARG A 68 -21.16 -21.69 4.78
C ARG A 68 -21.75 -21.91 3.39
N TYR A 69 -23.05 -21.65 3.24
CA TYR A 69 -23.78 -21.81 1.99
C TYR A 69 -24.10 -20.47 1.33
N TYR A 70 -23.89 -20.41 0.02
CA TYR A 70 -24.02 -19.21 -0.81
C TYR A 70 -25.17 -19.37 -1.81
N PRO A 71 -26.38 -18.90 -1.48
CA PRO A 71 -27.57 -19.16 -2.29
C PRO A 71 -27.52 -18.56 -3.71
N GLY A 72 -26.81 -17.46 -3.92
CA GLY A 72 -26.70 -16.82 -5.25
C GLY A 72 -25.81 -17.60 -6.23
N THR A 73 -24.91 -18.43 -5.70
CA THR A 73 -23.95 -19.23 -6.50
C THR A 73 -24.14 -20.74 -6.32
N SER A 74 -25.08 -21.16 -5.46
CA SER A 74 -25.30 -22.55 -5.08
C SER A 74 -24.02 -23.25 -4.62
N ALA A 75 -23.15 -22.51 -3.94
CA ALA A 75 -21.84 -22.98 -3.51
C ALA A 75 -21.76 -23.16 -1.99
N TYR A 76 -20.83 -24.00 -1.55
CA TYR A 76 -20.48 -24.24 -0.17
C TYR A 76 -18.98 -24.08 0.00
N LEU A 77 -18.60 -23.43 1.09
CA LEU A 77 -17.27 -23.55 1.68
C LEU A 77 -17.38 -24.36 2.96
N ALA A 78 -16.39 -25.19 3.25
CA ALA A 78 -16.33 -25.90 4.51
C ALA A 78 -14.89 -26.07 5.01
N THR A 79 -14.74 -26.19 6.32
CA THR A 79 -13.57 -26.76 6.96
C THR A 79 -13.96 -28.06 7.65
N ALA A 80 -13.15 -29.10 7.45
CA ALA A 80 -13.29 -30.40 8.10
C ALA A 80 -11.92 -31.08 8.13
N ASP A 81 -11.58 -31.74 9.26
CA ASP A 81 -10.33 -32.49 9.43
C ASP A 81 -9.07 -31.71 9.02
N GLY A 82 -9.03 -30.40 9.34
CA GLY A 82 -7.90 -29.53 9.01
C GLY A 82 -7.79 -29.15 7.52
N ARG A 83 -8.79 -29.48 6.69
CA ARG A 83 -8.84 -29.15 5.25
C ARG A 83 -9.84 -28.04 4.97
N PHE A 84 -9.56 -27.24 3.95
CA PHE A 84 -10.48 -26.25 3.41
C PHE A 84 -11.09 -26.79 2.11
N LEU A 85 -12.42 -26.78 2.00
CA LEU A 85 -13.16 -27.49 0.97
C LEU A 85 -14.09 -26.53 0.24
N TYR A 86 -14.28 -26.78 -1.06
CA TYR A 86 -15.29 -26.12 -1.89
C TYR A 86 -16.21 -27.15 -2.56
N LEU A 87 -17.50 -26.82 -2.64
CA LEU A 87 -18.49 -27.57 -3.41
C LEU A 87 -19.42 -26.59 -4.12
N GLY A 88 -19.55 -26.68 -5.43
CA GLY A 88 -20.51 -25.87 -6.18
C GLY A 88 -20.39 -26.06 -7.68
N PRO A 89 -21.09 -25.24 -8.49
CA PRO A 89 -21.07 -25.35 -9.94
C PRO A 89 -19.65 -25.28 -10.54
N ALA A 90 -18.76 -24.46 -9.97
CA ALA A 90 -17.38 -24.32 -10.47
C ALA A 90 -16.53 -25.58 -10.28
N SER A 91 -16.92 -26.48 -9.38
CA SER A 91 -16.29 -27.79 -9.20
C SER A 91 -17.08 -28.93 -9.84
N ASN A 92 -17.98 -28.63 -10.78
CA ASN A 92 -18.94 -29.60 -11.33
C ASN A 92 -19.75 -30.32 -10.23
N ASN A 93 -20.10 -29.59 -9.17
CA ASN A 93 -20.77 -30.09 -7.98
C ASN A 93 -20.04 -31.27 -7.31
N GLN A 94 -18.71 -31.33 -7.42
CA GLN A 94 -17.85 -32.24 -6.67
C GLN A 94 -17.21 -31.51 -5.49
N VAL A 95 -16.95 -32.23 -4.42
CA VAL A 95 -16.14 -31.70 -3.31
C VAL A 95 -14.70 -31.62 -3.79
N VAL A 96 -14.13 -30.42 -3.73
CA VAL A 96 -12.73 -30.15 -4.04
C VAL A 96 -12.03 -29.74 -2.77
N ASP A 97 -10.92 -30.40 -2.49
CA ASP A 97 -10.00 -30.04 -1.42
C ASP A 97 -9.07 -28.90 -1.90
N LEU A 98 -9.18 -27.75 -1.23
CA LEU A 98 -8.42 -26.54 -1.52
C LEU A 98 -7.10 -26.46 -0.74
N GLY A 99 -6.76 -27.45 0.08
CA GLY A 99 -5.52 -27.47 0.86
C GLY A 99 -5.75 -27.43 2.37
N ALA A 100 -4.65 -27.25 3.11
CA ALA A 100 -4.70 -27.21 4.56
C ALA A 100 -5.38 -25.91 5.06
N ALA A 101 -6.35 -26.04 5.96
CA ALA A 101 -7.04 -24.91 6.53
C ALA A 101 -6.08 -23.99 7.31
N SER A 102 -4.98 -24.51 7.86
CA SER A 102 -3.93 -23.70 8.49
C SER A 102 -3.22 -22.74 7.54
N ASP A 103 -3.04 -23.13 6.27
CA ASP A 103 -2.38 -22.30 5.26
C ASP A 103 -3.31 -21.18 4.80
N TRP A 104 -4.60 -21.52 4.63
CA TRP A 104 -5.65 -20.55 4.37
C TRP A 104 -5.89 -19.62 5.55
N LEU A 105 -5.85 -20.12 6.78
CA LEU A 105 -5.94 -19.29 7.99
C LEU A 105 -4.75 -18.35 8.07
N SER A 106 -3.53 -18.84 7.84
CA SER A 106 -2.32 -18.01 7.80
C SER A 106 -2.42 -16.93 6.71
N THR A 107 -2.99 -17.25 5.55
CA THR A 107 -3.24 -16.29 4.47
C THR A 107 -4.32 -15.27 4.86
N SER A 108 -5.41 -15.74 5.48
CA SER A 108 -6.52 -14.90 5.93
C SER A 108 -6.10 -13.97 7.07
N LEU A 109 -5.25 -14.45 7.98
CA LEU A 109 -4.65 -13.67 9.06
C LEU A 109 -3.63 -12.68 8.53
N ARG A 110 -2.81 -13.03 7.52
CA ARG A 110 -1.93 -12.05 6.85
C ARG A 110 -2.73 -10.94 6.16
N LEU A 111 -3.91 -11.24 5.65
CA LEU A 111 -4.77 -10.26 4.99
C LEU A 111 -5.62 -9.46 5.99
N GLY A 112 -6.00 -10.06 7.12
CA GLY A 112 -6.62 -9.39 8.26
C GLY A 112 -5.66 -8.59 9.13
N ALA A 113 -4.37 -8.96 9.16
CA ALA A 113 -3.29 -8.27 9.89
C ALA A 113 -2.49 -7.28 9.01
N GLY A 114 -2.66 -7.33 7.69
CA GLY A 114 -1.90 -6.54 6.72
C GLY A 114 -0.54 -7.15 6.33
N TYR A 115 0.11 -6.54 5.35
CA TYR A 115 1.43 -6.91 4.85
C TYR A 115 2.48 -6.93 5.96
N THR A 116 3.16 -8.07 6.13
CA THR A 116 4.17 -8.30 7.17
C THR A 116 5.61 -8.27 6.65
N GLY A 117 5.80 -8.03 5.35
CA GLY A 117 7.14 -7.96 4.76
C GLY A 117 7.88 -6.66 5.10
N PRO A 118 9.10 -6.49 4.56
CA PRO A 118 9.89 -5.29 4.77
C PRO A 118 9.21 -4.04 4.21
N LEU A 119 9.37 -2.91 4.89
CA LEU A 119 8.98 -1.59 4.41
C LEU A 119 10.20 -0.67 4.33
N ILE A 120 10.26 0.14 3.28
CA ILE A 120 11.10 1.33 3.20
C ILE A 120 10.15 2.53 3.13
N ASN A 121 10.35 3.51 4.01
CA ASN A 121 9.63 4.78 3.94
C ASN A 121 10.26 5.67 2.85
N ALA A 122 9.52 6.06 1.83
CA ALA A 122 10.06 6.85 0.72
C ALA A 122 10.02 8.38 0.94
N HIS A 123 9.57 8.84 2.11
CA HIS A 123 9.43 10.27 2.42
C HIS A 123 9.62 10.55 3.92
N MET A 124 10.59 11.38 4.29
CA MET A 124 10.77 11.80 5.70
C MET A 124 11.59 13.09 5.74
N HIS A 125 11.17 14.05 6.55
CA HIS A 125 11.88 15.32 6.70
C HIS A 125 13.05 15.22 7.68
N GLY A 126 14.11 16.00 7.46
CA GLY A 126 15.31 16.03 8.29
C GLY A 126 15.11 16.62 9.69
N GLU A 127 16.21 16.98 10.36
CA GLU A 127 16.25 17.37 11.79
C GLU A 127 15.65 18.74 12.14
N GLN A 128 14.86 19.36 11.26
CA GLN A 128 14.31 20.70 11.49
C GLN A 128 13.40 20.76 12.72
N GLU A 129 12.56 19.73 12.92
CA GLU A 129 11.67 19.64 14.10
C GLU A 129 11.80 18.31 14.86
N ILE A 130 12.30 17.24 14.22
CA ILE A 130 12.32 15.89 14.80
C ILE A 130 13.74 15.32 14.73
N PRO A 131 14.41 15.05 15.86
CA PRO A 131 15.74 14.43 15.87
C PRO A 131 15.75 13.08 15.14
N VAL A 132 16.81 12.79 14.38
CA VAL A 132 16.89 11.54 13.60
C VAL A 132 16.82 10.31 14.51
N GLU A 133 17.40 10.35 15.70
CA GLU A 133 17.29 9.29 16.72
C GLU A 133 15.82 8.92 17.01
N THR A 134 14.96 9.92 17.15
CA THR A 134 13.53 9.75 17.41
C THR A 134 12.84 9.13 16.19
N GLN A 135 13.18 9.60 14.98
CA GLN A 135 12.66 9.04 13.74
C GLN A 135 13.03 7.56 13.58
N ILE A 136 14.30 7.21 13.84
CA ILE A 136 14.80 5.83 13.80
C ILE A 136 14.09 4.95 14.84
N ALA A 137 13.85 5.47 16.05
CA ALA A 137 13.12 4.74 17.08
C ALA A 137 11.66 4.43 16.69
N GLU A 138 10.97 5.36 16.03
CA GLU A 138 9.63 5.11 15.49
C GLU A 138 9.64 4.11 14.32
N MET A 139 10.65 4.19 13.46
CA MET A 139 10.86 3.19 12.40
C MET A 139 11.03 1.79 12.98
N ASP A 140 11.83 1.64 14.05
CA ASP A 140 12.05 0.35 14.72
C ASP A 140 10.75 -0.20 15.32
N ARG A 141 9.97 0.65 16.00
CA ARG A 141 8.65 0.27 16.56
C ARG A 141 7.65 -0.15 15.49
N ALA A 142 7.71 0.46 14.31
CA ALA A 142 6.79 0.21 13.20
C ALA A 142 7.28 -0.90 12.22
N GLY A 143 8.50 -1.42 12.42
CA GLY A 143 9.11 -2.40 11.54
C GLY A 143 9.47 -1.84 10.15
N VAL A 144 9.93 -0.58 10.10
CA VAL A 144 10.42 0.09 8.89
C VAL A 144 11.94 0.01 8.83
N SER A 145 12.44 -0.62 7.77
CA SER A 145 13.86 -0.97 7.64
C SER A 145 14.72 0.24 7.26
N ARG A 146 14.25 1.07 6.34
CA ARG A 146 14.99 2.25 5.83
C ARG A 146 14.04 3.40 5.55
N THR A 147 14.57 4.60 5.48
CA THR A 147 13.83 5.79 5.05
C THR A 147 14.64 6.60 4.04
N VAL A 148 13.96 7.15 3.04
CA VAL A 148 14.44 8.37 2.38
C VAL A 148 14.37 9.48 3.42
N LEU A 149 15.46 10.23 3.56
CA LEU A 149 15.51 11.38 4.47
C LEU A 149 15.96 12.60 3.68
N LEU A 150 15.13 13.65 3.72
CA LEU A 150 15.40 14.92 3.08
C LEU A 150 16.40 15.69 3.94
N LEU A 151 17.60 15.90 3.40
CA LEU A 151 18.73 16.46 4.15
C LEU A 151 19.28 17.70 3.44
N GLU A 152 19.59 18.71 4.23
CA GLU A 152 20.39 19.85 3.79
C GLU A 152 21.83 19.40 3.51
N GLY A 153 22.45 20.01 2.50
CA GLY A 153 23.75 19.58 2.00
C GLY A 153 24.89 19.60 3.04
N THR A 154 24.80 20.46 4.06
CA THR A 154 25.85 20.65 5.09
C THR A 154 25.84 19.59 6.17
N ASP A 155 24.67 19.07 6.55
CA ASP A 155 24.51 18.14 7.68
C ASP A 155 24.38 16.68 7.24
N ALA A 156 24.12 16.46 5.95
CA ALA A 156 23.81 15.15 5.40
C ALA A 156 24.88 14.09 5.70
N ALA A 157 26.17 14.44 5.60
CA ALA A 157 27.25 13.49 5.80
C ALA A 157 27.34 13.01 7.26
N ALA A 158 27.14 13.90 8.23
CA ALA A 158 27.18 13.57 9.65
C ALA A 158 25.96 12.72 10.06
N VAL A 159 24.77 13.06 9.55
CA VAL A 159 23.55 12.28 9.76
C VAL A 159 23.69 10.88 9.16
N TYR A 160 24.10 10.78 7.89
CA TYR A 160 24.25 9.50 7.21
C TYR A 160 25.30 8.60 7.88
N ALA A 161 26.41 9.17 8.38
CA ALA A 161 27.45 8.41 9.08
C ALA A 161 26.93 7.72 10.36
N ARG A 162 25.92 8.29 11.03
CA ARG A 162 25.29 7.66 12.20
C ARG A 162 24.41 6.46 11.82
N TYR A 163 23.75 6.51 10.66
CA TYR A 163 22.74 5.52 10.26
C TYR A 163 22.82 5.10 8.76
N PRO A 164 23.99 4.63 8.27
CA PRO A 164 24.22 4.42 6.83
C PRO A 164 23.36 3.29 6.24
N SER A 165 22.95 2.32 7.06
CA SER A 165 22.04 1.23 6.64
C SER A 165 20.56 1.62 6.70
N ARG A 166 20.20 2.70 7.39
CA ARG A 166 18.81 3.10 7.63
C ARG A 166 18.36 4.27 6.76
N ILE A 167 19.28 5.09 6.27
CA ILE A 167 18.96 6.32 5.56
C ILE A 167 19.30 6.19 4.07
N ILE A 168 18.44 6.73 3.21
CA ILE A 168 18.65 6.97 1.79
C ILE A 168 18.64 8.50 1.60
N PRO A 169 19.80 9.19 1.61
CA PRO A 169 19.84 10.65 1.57
C PRO A 169 19.24 11.23 0.29
N PHE A 170 18.27 12.12 0.43
CA PHE A 170 17.81 13.00 -0.64
C PHE A 170 18.28 14.42 -0.35
N LEU A 171 18.77 15.13 -1.37
CA LEU A 171 19.21 16.51 -1.23
C LEU A 171 18.01 17.44 -1.28
N GLN A 172 17.75 18.16 -0.19
CA GLN A 172 16.72 19.19 -0.14
C GLN A 172 17.06 20.36 -1.07
N GLU A 173 16.05 20.99 -1.67
CA GLU A 173 16.25 22.18 -2.49
C GLU A 173 16.64 23.38 -1.63
N PHE A 174 17.46 24.26 -2.21
CA PHE A 174 17.60 25.60 -1.71
C PHE A 174 16.48 26.47 -2.29
N ARG A 175 15.79 27.21 -1.42
CA ARG A 175 14.79 28.19 -1.82
C ARG A 175 15.13 29.58 -1.30
N ARG A 176 15.11 30.57 -2.20
CA ARG A 176 15.17 31.98 -1.84
C ARG A 176 14.16 32.74 -2.69
N ASN A 177 13.12 33.24 -2.04
CA ASN A 177 11.93 33.79 -2.70
C ASN A 177 11.31 32.72 -3.64
N ASP A 178 11.14 33.06 -4.91
CA ASP A 178 10.62 32.22 -5.99
C ASP A 178 11.70 31.40 -6.72
N VAL A 179 12.97 31.57 -6.36
CA VAL A 179 14.09 30.85 -6.98
C VAL A 179 14.38 29.57 -6.18
N ILE A 180 14.29 28.44 -6.87
CA ILE A 180 14.67 27.11 -6.37
C ILE A 180 15.90 26.58 -7.10
N SER A 181 16.77 25.89 -6.37
CA SER A 181 17.98 25.25 -6.93
C SER A 181 18.48 24.13 -6.02
N VAL A 182 19.51 23.42 -6.47
CA VAL A 182 20.23 22.42 -5.67
C VAL A 182 21.72 22.72 -5.67
N GLY A 183 22.39 22.44 -4.54
CA GLY A 183 23.81 22.72 -4.38
C GLY A 183 24.70 21.77 -5.18
N ALA A 184 25.40 22.27 -6.20
CA ALA A 184 26.32 21.46 -7.01
C ALA A 184 27.45 20.82 -6.19
N GLN A 185 27.95 21.50 -5.15
CA GLN A 185 28.96 20.97 -4.23
C GLN A 185 28.44 19.79 -3.41
N ALA A 186 27.20 19.87 -2.92
CA ALA A 186 26.56 18.79 -2.18
C ALA A 186 26.38 17.56 -3.09
N LEU A 187 25.91 17.75 -4.33
CA LEU A 187 25.77 16.67 -5.31
C LEU A 187 27.12 16.02 -5.68
N ALA A 188 28.21 16.81 -5.72
CA ALA A 188 29.54 16.31 -6.05
C ALA A 188 30.12 15.34 -5.00
N THR A 189 29.57 15.29 -3.79
CA THR A 189 29.98 14.34 -2.75
C THR A 189 29.64 12.89 -3.09
N GLY A 190 28.66 12.66 -3.98
CA GLY A 190 28.14 11.32 -4.27
C GLY A 190 27.30 10.70 -3.14
N LEU A 191 26.97 11.47 -2.10
CA LEU A 191 26.21 10.99 -0.94
C LEU A 191 24.71 10.77 -1.23
N PHE A 192 24.15 11.57 -2.13
CA PHE A 192 22.71 11.65 -2.34
C PHE A 192 22.24 10.67 -3.41
N TYR A 193 21.10 10.04 -3.13
CA TYR A 193 20.43 9.08 -4.02
C TYR A 193 19.24 9.69 -4.75
N GLY A 194 18.82 10.90 -4.37
CA GLY A 194 17.71 11.65 -4.97
C GLY A 194 17.74 13.12 -4.58
N ILE A 195 16.78 13.88 -5.10
CA ILE A 195 16.57 15.30 -4.80
C ILE A 195 15.14 15.48 -4.29
N GLY A 196 14.94 16.41 -3.36
CA GLY A 196 13.63 16.84 -2.89
C GLY A 196 13.53 16.80 -1.36
N GLU A 197 12.33 16.93 -0.80
CA GLU A 197 11.07 17.26 -1.47
C GLU A 197 11.10 18.70 -1.98
N VAL A 198 10.96 18.90 -3.30
CA VAL A 198 10.91 20.24 -3.88
C VAL A 198 9.49 20.79 -3.69
N GLY A 199 9.33 21.76 -2.80
CA GLY A 199 8.04 22.40 -2.57
C GLY A 199 7.66 23.39 -3.68
N LEU A 200 6.52 23.16 -4.32
CA LEU A 200 5.98 23.99 -5.40
C LEU A 200 4.58 24.51 -5.01
N ARG A 201 3.78 24.93 -5.99
CA ARG A 201 2.42 25.44 -5.76
C ARG A 201 1.58 24.53 -4.88
N HIS A 202 1.05 25.15 -3.84
CA HIS A 202 0.32 24.49 -2.76
C HIS A 202 -0.87 25.33 -2.28
N TRP A 203 -1.89 24.69 -1.72
CA TRP A 203 -3.06 25.37 -1.16
C TRP A 203 -2.63 26.22 0.05
N PRO A 204 -3.35 27.31 0.35
CA PRO A 204 -3.02 28.13 1.51
C PRO A 204 -3.21 27.35 2.81
N THR A 205 -2.11 27.05 3.51
CA THR A 205 -2.11 26.34 4.81
C THR A 205 -2.06 27.27 6.02
N GLY A 206 -2.04 28.59 5.81
CA GLY A 206 -1.75 29.58 6.85
C GLY A 206 -0.25 29.71 7.18
N ARG A 207 0.60 28.86 6.59
CA ARG A 207 2.06 29.09 6.47
C ARG A 207 2.34 29.93 5.22
N ALA A 208 3.59 30.37 5.04
CA ALA A 208 3.99 31.12 3.85
C ALA A 208 3.60 30.36 2.58
N THR A 209 2.74 30.96 1.75
CA THR A 209 2.28 30.35 0.50
C THR A 209 3.45 30.15 -0.44
N VAL A 210 3.61 28.93 -0.94
CA VAL A 210 4.54 28.62 -2.02
C VAL A 210 3.77 28.77 -3.33
N ASP A 211 4.08 29.81 -4.09
CA ASP A 211 3.48 30.07 -5.42
C ASP A 211 4.54 29.93 -6.52
N ILE A 212 5.19 28.77 -6.56
CA ILE A 212 6.23 28.46 -7.54
C ILE A 212 5.65 27.44 -8.54
N PRO A 213 5.47 27.79 -9.83
CA PRO A 213 4.90 26.89 -10.83
C PRO A 213 5.69 25.57 -10.95
N GLY A 214 4.99 24.46 -11.14
CA GLY A 214 5.57 23.13 -11.28
C GLY A 214 6.59 22.99 -12.42
N ASP A 215 6.46 23.77 -13.48
CA ASP A 215 7.32 23.74 -14.66
C ASP A 215 8.20 24.99 -14.84
N ASN A 216 8.49 25.69 -13.74
CA ASN A 216 9.38 26.86 -13.71
C ASN A 216 10.83 26.51 -14.11
N ALA A 217 11.63 27.54 -14.41
CA ALA A 217 13.01 27.38 -14.87
C ALA A 217 13.92 26.65 -13.86
N GLY A 218 13.78 26.93 -12.57
CA GLY A 218 14.52 26.25 -11.50
C GLY A 218 14.17 24.77 -11.41
N MET A 219 12.87 24.42 -11.48
CA MET A 219 12.45 23.01 -11.46
C MET A 219 12.96 22.25 -12.68
N LYS A 220 12.92 22.87 -13.87
CA LYS A 220 13.50 22.30 -15.09
C LYS A 220 15.01 22.05 -14.96
N ALA A 221 15.75 23.01 -14.39
CA ALA A 221 17.18 22.85 -14.13
C ALA A 221 17.49 21.74 -13.10
N ILE A 222 16.65 21.60 -12.06
CA ILE A 222 16.74 20.48 -11.10
C ILE A 222 16.51 19.15 -11.84
N CYS A 223 15.47 19.04 -12.67
CA CYS A 223 15.20 17.85 -13.47
C CYS A 223 16.35 17.48 -14.40
N ASP A 224 16.94 18.47 -15.10
CA ASP A 224 18.09 18.25 -15.98
C ASP A 224 19.31 17.73 -15.21
N THR A 225 19.55 18.31 -14.02
CA THR A 225 20.62 17.87 -13.10
C THR A 225 20.39 16.44 -12.61
N ALA A 226 19.16 16.11 -12.19
CA ALA A 226 18.81 14.79 -11.68
C ALA A 226 18.90 13.70 -12.77
N ALA A 227 18.38 13.99 -13.96
CA ALA A 227 18.44 13.11 -15.12
C ALA A 227 19.90 12.77 -15.51
N GLY A 228 20.78 13.77 -15.53
CA GLY A 228 22.21 13.57 -15.80
C GLY A 228 22.93 12.70 -14.77
N ARG A 229 22.31 12.46 -13.61
CA ARG A 229 22.84 11.65 -12.50
C ARG A 229 22.09 10.34 -12.27
N GLY A 230 21.00 10.10 -13.01
CA GLY A 230 20.12 8.96 -12.76
C GLY A 230 19.43 9.00 -11.39
N MET A 231 19.21 10.21 -10.86
CA MET A 231 18.56 10.43 -9.56
C MET A 231 17.08 10.77 -9.75
N PRO A 232 16.16 10.26 -8.91
CA PRO A 232 14.78 10.71 -8.88
C PRO A 232 14.65 12.06 -8.17
N VAL A 233 13.58 12.79 -8.48
CA VAL A 233 13.21 14.04 -7.82
C VAL A 233 11.84 13.92 -7.17
N ASN A 234 11.75 14.06 -5.84
CA ASN A 234 10.49 14.18 -5.12
C ASN A 234 9.94 15.61 -5.25
N VAL A 235 8.70 15.74 -5.71
CA VAL A 235 8.03 17.00 -6.04
C VAL A 235 6.69 17.11 -5.30
N HIS A 236 6.58 18.14 -4.46
CA HIS A 236 5.31 18.52 -3.82
C HIS A 236 4.58 19.52 -4.68
N LEU A 237 3.53 19.07 -5.35
CA LEU A 237 2.66 19.93 -6.14
C LEU A 237 1.22 19.44 -5.98
N ASP A 238 0.30 20.32 -5.64
CA ASP A 238 -1.08 19.91 -5.47
C ASP A 238 -1.73 19.47 -6.79
N ILE A 239 -2.70 18.57 -6.68
CA ILE A 239 -3.49 18.07 -7.80
C ILE A 239 -4.17 19.17 -8.64
N MET A 240 -4.47 20.32 -8.04
CA MET A 240 -5.04 21.47 -8.76
C MET A 240 -4.10 22.03 -9.84
N TYR A 241 -2.80 21.76 -9.72
CA TYR A 241 -1.76 22.21 -10.63
C TYR A 241 -1.16 21.05 -11.45
N VAL A 242 -1.86 19.91 -11.57
CA VAL A 242 -1.36 18.72 -12.29
C VAL A 242 -0.93 19.00 -13.74
N ALA A 243 -1.53 19.99 -14.40
CA ALA A 243 -1.12 20.41 -15.74
C ALA A 243 0.33 20.94 -15.79
N GLU A 244 0.82 21.57 -14.72
CA GLU A 244 2.22 21.99 -14.57
C GLU A 244 3.14 20.77 -14.41
N LEU A 245 2.73 19.77 -13.61
CA LEU A 245 3.45 18.50 -13.48
C LEU A 245 3.54 17.78 -14.83
N GLU A 246 2.46 17.70 -15.61
CA GLU A 246 2.48 17.10 -16.96
C GLU A 246 3.50 17.78 -17.89
N ARG A 247 3.57 19.12 -17.86
CA ARG A 247 4.54 19.87 -18.66
C ARG A 247 5.97 19.62 -18.21
N LEU A 248 6.22 19.53 -16.90
CA LEU A 248 7.53 19.17 -16.36
C LEU A 248 7.94 17.75 -16.79
N LEU A 249 7.04 16.77 -16.62
CA LEU A 249 7.27 15.38 -17.01
C LEU A 249 7.53 15.23 -18.51
N ALA A 250 6.88 16.06 -19.34
CA ALA A 250 7.08 16.08 -20.78
C ALA A 250 8.38 16.78 -21.20
N TYR A 251 8.81 17.79 -20.46
CA TYR A 251 10.03 18.55 -20.73
C TYR A 251 11.28 17.67 -20.70
N ASN A 252 11.44 16.83 -19.67
CA ASN A 252 12.57 15.92 -19.57
C ASN A 252 12.11 14.51 -19.14
N ARG A 253 11.94 13.64 -20.14
CA ARG A 253 11.52 12.24 -19.96
C ARG A 253 12.55 11.34 -19.26
N LEU A 254 13.80 11.80 -19.15
CA LEU A 254 14.86 11.08 -18.43
C LEU A 254 14.87 11.44 -16.94
N CYS A 255 14.21 12.53 -16.54
CA CYS A 255 14.03 12.85 -15.14
C CYS A 255 12.93 11.99 -14.54
N THR A 256 13.31 11.08 -13.64
CA THR A 256 12.34 10.35 -12.80
C THR A 256 11.78 11.30 -11.76
N VAL A 257 10.46 11.46 -11.73
CA VAL A 257 9.75 12.32 -10.77
C VAL A 257 8.93 11.46 -9.82
N ILE A 258 9.03 11.69 -8.52
CA ILE A 258 8.12 11.16 -7.51
C ILE A 258 7.16 12.29 -7.14
N TRP A 259 5.89 12.16 -7.47
CA TRP A 259 4.85 13.10 -7.07
C TRP A 259 4.45 12.80 -5.62
N ALA A 260 4.81 13.72 -4.73
CA ALA A 260 4.55 13.60 -3.31
C ALA A 260 3.06 13.38 -3.07
N HIS A 261 2.71 12.40 -2.23
CA HIS A 261 1.35 12.08 -1.75
C HIS A 261 0.25 12.14 -2.83
N VAL A 262 0.62 11.82 -4.08
CA VAL A 262 -0.26 11.91 -5.27
C VAL A 262 -0.92 13.30 -5.42
N GLY A 263 -0.25 14.35 -4.96
CA GLY A 263 -0.73 15.73 -4.91
C GLY A 263 -2.00 15.89 -4.09
N SER A 264 -2.20 15.03 -3.10
CA SER A 264 -3.37 15.09 -2.23
C SER A 264 -3.48 16.46 -1.60
N VAL A 265 -4.72 16.86 -1.33
CA VAL A 265 -5.07 18.06 -0.56
C VAL A 265 -6.23 17.70 0.37
N PRO A 266 -6.51 18.51 1.42
CA PRO A 266 -7.66 18.27 2.28
C PRO A 266 -8.97 18.20 1.48
N PRO A 267 -9.95 17.37 1.89
CA PRO A 267 -11.26 17.26 1.23
C PRO A 267 -12.03 18.58 1.07
N THR A 268 -11.71 19.60 1.87
CA THR A 268 -12.28 20.94 1.79
C THR A 268 -11.71 21.79 0.65
N ILE A 269 -10.57 21.38 0.07
CA ILE A 269 -9.84 22.13 -0.98
C ILE A 269 -10.14 21.56 -2.36
N ALA A 270 -10.07 20.24 -2.54
CA ALA A 270 -10.34 19.58 -3.81
C ALA A 270 -11.07 18.25 -3.61
N PRO A 271 -11.82 17.78 -4.62
CA PRO A 271 -12.47 16.48 -4.56
C PRO A 271 -11.47 15.34 -4.42
N ARG A 272 -11.99 14.15 -4.11
CA ARG A 272 -11.21 12.92 -4.00
C ARG A 272 -10.39 12.69 -5.27
N ILE A 273 -9.14 12.28 -5.07
CA ILE A 273 -8.27 11.80 -6.14
C ILE A 273 -8.94 10.60 -6.82
N VAL A 274 -9.07 10.66 -8.15
CA VAL A 274 -9.72 9.62 -8.95
C VAL A 274 -8.64 8.68 -9.52
N PRO A 275 -8.64 7.37 -9.19
CA PRO A 275 -7.64 6.42 -9.69
C PRO A 275 -7.55 6.36 -11.23
N ALA A 276 -8.67 6.53 -11.93
CA ALA A 276 -8.69 6.56 -13.39
C ALA A 276 -7.87 7.72 -14.00
N ASP A 277 -7.89 8.89 -13.37
CA ASP A 277 -7.11 10.05 -13.83
C ASP A 277 -5.60 9.83 -13.63
N ILE A 278 -5.22 9.24 -12.49
CA ILE A 278 -3.84 8.81 -12.24
C ILE A 278 -3.41 7.78 -13.28
N LYS A 279 -4.28 6.81 -13.61
CA LYS A 279 -4.01 5.77 -14.62
C LYS A 279 -3.64 6.40 -15.97
N VAL A 280 -4.39 7.41 -16.41
CA VAL A 280 -4.12 8.16 -17.65
C VAL A 280 -2.78 8.89 -17.57
N LEU A 281 -2.49 9.52 -16.43
CA LEU A 281 -1.23 10.25 -16.22
C LEU A 281 -0.02 9.30 -16.24
N LEU A 282 -0.08 8.16 -15.53
CA LEU A 282 0.99 7.16 -15.49
C LEU A 282 1.26 6.52 -16.85
N ALA A 283 0.21 6.32 -17.67
CA ALA A 283 0.33 5.79 -19.03
C ALA A 283 1.05 6.77 -19.97
N ARG A 284 0.77 8.07 -19.85
CA ARG A 284 1.36 9.14 -20.68
C ARG A 284 2.78 9.52 -20.25
N HIS A 285 3.14 9.28 -18.99
CA HIS A 285 4.40 9.72 -18.42
C HIS A 285 5.12 8.57 -17.73
N PRO A 286 5.94 7.76 -18.44
CA PRO A 286 6.64 6.60 -17.86
C PRO A 286 7.66 6.97 -16.77
N ASN A 287 8.08 8.23 -16.73
CA ASN A 287 9.00 8.79 -15.74
C ASN A 287 8.32 9.30 -14.46
N LEU A 288 7.00 9.15 -14.32
CA LEU A 288 6.27 9.54 -13.11
C LEU A 288 6.22 8.39 -12.08
N TYR A 289 6.41 8.69 -10.81
CA TYR A 289 6.13 7.81 -9.69
C TYR A 289 5.27 8.62 -8.73
N ALA A 290 4.62 7.95 -7.78
CA ALA A 290 3.94 8.66 -6.70
C ALA A 290 4.18 7.92 -5.39
N ASP A 291 4.41 8.67 -4.32
CA ASP A 291 4.36 8.10 -2.99
C ASP A 291 2.95 8.20 -2.40
N LEU A 292 2.68 7.32 -1.44
CA LEU A 292 1.35 7.14 -0.84
C LEU A 292 1.25 7.77 0.55
N ALA A 293 2.19 8.66 0.91
CA ALA A 293 2.07 9.44 2.13
C ALA A 293 0.76 10.23 2.11
N CYS A 294 0.19 10.53 3.27
CA CYS A 294 -1.04 11.30 3.36
C CYS A 294 -2.22 10.74 2.53
N LEU A 295 -2.30 9.43 2.26
CA LEU A 295 -3.52 8.76 1.78
C LEU A 295 -4.16 7.90 2.87
N SER A 296 -4.26 8.46 4.07
CA SER A 296 -4.89 7.85 5.24
C SER A 296 -5.86 8.85 5.90
N PRO A 297 -6.88 8.36 6.63
CA PRO A 297 -7.80 9.22 7.38
C PRO A 297 -7.20 9.73 8.70
N LEU A 298 -5.91 9.49 8.97
CA LEU A 298 -5.29 9.78 10.26
C LEU A 298 -4.98 11.28 10.41
N PRO A 299 -4.90 11.78 11.67
CA PRO A 299 -4.68 13.21 11.93
C PRO A 299 -3.36 13.78 11.40
N SER A 300 -2.38 12.93 11.08
CA SER A 300 -1.07 13.31 10.53
C SER A 300 -1.20 14.17 9.27
N CYS A 301 -2.11 13.81 8.36
CA CYS A 301 -2.37 14.58 7.14
C CYS A 301 -3.86 14.87 6.86
N GLN A 302 -4.79 14.08 7.42
CA GLN A 302 -6.25 14.22 7.27
C GLN A 302 -6.73 14.29 5.81
N ARG A 303 -6.40 13.26 5.02
CA ARG A 303 -6.74 13.21 3.59
C ARG A 303 -7.67 12.04 3.28
N TRP A 304 -7.88 11.83 1.99
CA TRP A 304 -8.69 10.74 1.46
C TRP A 304 -8.10 9.38 1.84
N SER A 305 -8.96 8.52 2.40
CA SER A 305 -8.62 7.14 2.72
C SER A 305 -8.62 6.27 1.45
N LEU A 306 -7.64 5.36 1.36
CA LEU A 306 -7.62 4.22 0.45
C LEU A 306 -8.55 3.08 0.88
N LEU A 307 -8.80 2.98 2.20
CA LEU A 307 -9.67 1.97 2.79
C LEU A 307 -11.07 2.54 3.07
N ASP A 308 -12.10 1.72 2.89
CA ASP A 308 -13.46 2.01 3.34
C ASP A 308 -13.60 1.86 4.87
N ALA A 309 -14.81 2.08 5.39
CA ALA A 309 -15.11 1.98 6.82
C ALA A 309 -14.92 0.57 7.40
N ASP A 310 -15.01 -0.47 6.56
CA ASP A 310 -14.78 -1.86 6.94
C ASP A 310 -13.30 -2.27 6.78
N GLY A 311 -12.44 -1.34 6.35
CA GLY A 311 -11.02 -1.58 6.12
C GLY A 311 -10.71 -2.24 4.78
N ARG A 312 -11.66 -2.29 3.84
CA ARG A 312 -11.42 -2.82 2.49
C ARG A 312 -10.80 -1.77 1.59
N LEU A 313 -9.79 -2.15 0.83
CA LEU A 313 -9.17 -1.30 -0.17
C LEU A 313 -10.18 -1.00 -1.28
N ASP A 314 -10.29 0.27 -1.62
CA ASP A 314 -11.09 0.75 -2.74
C ASP A 314 -10.73 -0.04 -4.03
N PRO A 315 -11.73 -0.63 -4.72
CA PRO A 315 -11.47 -1.48 -5.88
C PRO A 315 -10.75 -0.78 -7.04
N ASP A 316 -10.99 0.52 -7.26
CA ASP A 316 -10.34 1.28 -8.34
C ASP A 316 -8.88 1.56 -8.00
N TRP A 317 -8.58 1.82 -6.72
CA TRP A 317 -7.20 1.89 -6.24
C TRP A 317 -6.48 0.55 -6.34
N LYS A 318 -7.17 -0.56 -6.00
CA LYS A 318 -6.62 -1.91 -6.19
C LYS A 318 -6.29 -2.18 -7.65
N ASP A 319 -7.21 -1.90 -8.59
CA ASP A 319 -6.96 -2.07 -10.03
C ASP A 319 -5.76 -1.24 -10.49
N LEU A 320 -5.67 0.02 -10.05
CA LEU A 320 -4.56 0.91 -10.38
C LEU A 320 -3.22 0.36 -9.89
N PHE A 321 -3.14 -0.08 -8.63
CA PHE A 321 -1.91 -0.65 -8.07
C PHE A 321 -1.49 -1.94 -8.76
N GLU A 322 -2.43 -2.85 -9.06
CA GLU A 322 -2.11 -4.10 -9.76
C GLU A 322 -1.76 -3.87 -11.24
N SER A 323 -2.32 -2.84 -11.87
CA SER A 323 -2.03 -2.46 -13.26
C SER A 323 -0.69 -1.73 -13.41
N TYR A 324 -0.28 -0.96 -12.40
CA TYR A 324 0.96 -0.15 -12.39
C TYR A 324 1.80 -0.42 -11.14
N PRO A 325 2.16 -1.69 -10.85
CA PRO A 325 2.77 -2.07 -9.59
C PRO A 325 4.17 -1.47 -9.41
N ASP A 326 4.80 -1.06 -10.51
CA ASP A 326 6.14 -0.47 -10.55
C ASP A 326 6.15 1.06 -10.34
N ARG A 327 5.01 1.70 -10.00
CA ARG A 327 4.87 3.17 -10.06
C ARG A 327 4.52 3.85 -8.74
N PHE A 328 4.30 3.09 -7.68
CA PHE A 328 3.93 3.60 -6.36
C PHE A 328 4.96 3.25 -5.29
N LEU A 329 5.04 4.09 -4.26
CA LEU A 329 5.98 3.96 -3.14
C LEU A 329 5.25 4.05 -1.80
N HIS A 330 5.58 3.17 -0.87
CA HIS A 330 5.21 3.34 0.54
C HIS A 330 5.91 4.58 1.12
N ALA A 331 5.14 5.48 1.74
CA ALA A 331 5.67 6.65 2.40
C ALA A 331 4.79 7.11 3.56
N VAL A 332 5.40 7.82 4.51
CA VAL A 332 4.77 8.42 5.68
C VAL A 332 5.34 9.82 5.88
N ASP A 333 4.52 10.86 5.72
CA ASP A 333 4.96 12.25 5.77
C ASP A 333 4.76 12.86 7.16
N ILE A 334 5.77 12.74 8.02
CA ILE A 334 5.82 13.38 9.33
C ILE A 334 6.95 14.41 9.32
N PHE A 335 6.57 15.69 9.41
CA PHE A 335 7.50 16.81 9.42
C PHE A 335 7.40 17.71 10.66
N ILE A 336 6.43 17.48 11.55
CA ILE A 336 6.29 18.18 12.83
C ILE A 336 6.29 17.22 14.00
N GLU A 337 6.92 17.61 15.11
CA GLU A 337 7.04 16.77 16.31
C GLU A 337 5.67 16.34 16.86
N SER A 338 4.67 17.22 16.82
CA SER A 338 3.31 16.91 17.30
C SER A 338 2.61 15.78 16.53
N ASN A 339 3.17 15.32 15.41
CA ASN A 339 2.62 14.24 14.60
C ASN A 339 3.44 12.95 14.67
N ILE A 340 4.59 12.92 15.36
CA ILE A 340 5.51 11.77 15.36
C ILE A 340 4.85 10.47 15.84
N GLN A 341 3.91 10.55 16.79
CA GLN A 341 3.15 9.40 17.29
C GLN A 341 2.27 8.72 16.22
N TYR A 342 2.03 9.37 15.08
CA TYR A 342 1.25 8.80 13.98
C TYR A 342 2.10 8.00 12.98
N PHE A 343 3.43 8.00 13.08
CA PHE A 343 4.29 7.21 12.20
C PHE A 343 3.92 5.72 12.21
N GLY A 344 3.80 5.13 13.41
CA GLY A 344 3.37 3.73 13.58
C GLY A 344 1.96 3.47 13.03
N PRO A 345 0.93 4.25 13.44
CA PRO A 345 -0.42 4.16 12.89
C PRO A 345 -0.52 4.28 11.36
N ASP A 346 0.17 5.23 10.72
CA ASP A 346 0.19 5.38 9.26
C ASP A 346 0.88 4.18 8.60
N THR A 347 1.98 3.70 9.18
CA THR A 347 2.65 2.47 8.72
C THR A 347 1.71 1.26 8.81
N ALA A 348 1.00 1.09 9.93
CA ALA A 348 0.05 0.00 10.13
C ALA A 348 -1.14 0.09 9.16
N TYR A 349 -1.61 1.30 8.87
CA TYR A 349 -2.61 1.56 7.85
C TYR A 349 -2.13 1.09 6.47
N MET A 350 -0.91 1.48 6.08
CA MET A 350 -0.34 1.05 4.81
C MET A 350 -0.10 -0.47 4.75
N ARG A 351 0.22 -1.13 5.87
CA ARG A 351 0.25 -2.60 5.91
C ARG A 351 -1.11 -3.20 5.57
N LYS A 352 -2.22 -2.65 6.07
CA LYS A 352 -3.58 -3.12 5.72
C LYS A 352 -3.89 -2.93 4.23
N VAL A 353 -3.48 -1.80 3.65
CA VAL A 353 -3.61 -1.54 2.21
C VAL A 353 -2.82 -2.57 1.40
N LEU A 354 -1.52 -2.70 1.70
CA LEU A 354 -0.60 -3.60 0.98
C LEU A 354 -0.98 -5.06 1.15
N GLY A 355 -1.55 -5.44 2.30
CA GLY A 355 -2.08 -6.78 2.52
C GLY A 355 -3.07 -7.16 1.44
N GLN A 356 -3.96 -6.25 1.05
CA GLN A 356 -5.02 -6.53 0.08
C GLN A 356 -4.56 -6.56 -1.39
N LEU A 357 -3.26 -6.50 -1.66
CA LEU A 357 -2.67 -6.59 -3.00
C LEU A 357 -2.05 -7.98 -3.23
N SER A 358 -1.77 -8.32 -4.49
CA SER A 358 -0.95 -9.49 -4.80
C SER A 358 0.42 -9.36 -4.12
N PRO A 359 1.07 -10.47 -3.69
CA PRO A 359 2.36 -10.40 -3.02
C PRO A 359 3.43 -9.65 -3.83
N ALA A 360 3.44 -9.84 -5.15
CA ALA A 360 4.38 -9.17 -6.04
C ALA A 360 4.17 -7.65 -6.10
N THR A 361 2.91 -7.19 -6.18
CA THR A 361 2.58 -5.76 -6.14
C THR A 361 2.90 -5.16 -4.78
N ALA A 362 2.54 -5.85 -3.69
CA ALA A 362 2.80 -5.39 -2.32
C ALA A 362 4.29 -5.15 -2.09
N GLU A 363 5.17 -6.08 -2.45
CA GLU A 363 6.63 -5.93 -2.30
C GLU A 363 7.20 -4.77 -3.14
N LYS A 364 6.66 -4.56 -4.34
CA LYS A 364 7.08 -3.46 -5.20
C LYS A 364 6.82 -2.10 -4.55
N ILE A 365 5.60 -1.89 -4.10
CA ILE A 365 5.19 -0.64 -3.43
C ILE A 365 5.90 -0.49 -2.08
N ALA A 366 6.02 -1.59 -1.32
CA ALA A 366 6.60 -1.61 0.01
C ALA A 366 8.09 -1.22 0.05
N TYR A 367 8.90 -1.67 -0.92
CA TYR A 367 10.35 -1.39 -0.90
C TYR A 367 11.07 -1.52 -2.24
N LYS A 368 10.67 -2.40 -3.17
CA LYS A 368 11.50 -2.64 -4.37
C LYS A 368 11.52 -1.45 -5.31
N ASN A 369 10.43 -0.70 -5.44
CA ASN A 369 10.37 0.45 -6.35
C ASN A 369 11.31 1.56 -5.91
N ILE A 370 11.35 1.91 -4.62
CA ILE A 370 12.23 2.96 -4.13
C ILE A 370 13.70 2.56 -4.30
N LEU A 371 14.07 1.31 -4.00
CA LEU A 371 15.43 0.80 -4.25
C LEU A 371 15.79 0.86 -5.74
N ARG A 372 14.86 0.48 -6.63
CA ARG A 372 15.08 0.50 -8.08
C ARG A 372 15.35 1.90 -8.62
N ILE A 373 14.57 2.91 -8.22
CA ILE A 373 14.72 4.27 -8.77
C ILE A 373 15.87 5.05 -8.14
N THR A 374 16.30 4.66 -6.93
CA THR A 374 17.44 5.28 -6.25
C THR A 374 18.76 4.58 -6.54
N ASN A 375 18.74 3.34 -7.03
CA ASN A 375 19.89 2.44 -7.04
C ASN A 375 20.54 2.28 -5.65
N ALA A 376 19.77 2.46 -4.58
CA ALA A 376 20.26 2.22 -3.23
C ALA A 376 20.56 0.72 -3.03
N PRO A 377 21.55 0.37 -2.16
CA PRO A 377 21.82 -1.02 -1.83
C PRO A 377 20.56 -1.77 -1.35
N GLY A 378 20.49 -3.07 -1.61
CA GLY A 378 19.38 -3.93 -1.18
C GLY A 378 19.17 -3.97 0.33
N LEU A 379 18.08 -4.64 0.75
CA LEU A 379 17.76 -4.89 2.16
C LEU A 379 18.73 -5.85 2.83
#